data_AF-A0A3D0Q8Z7-F1
#
_entry.id   AF-A0A3D0Q8Z7-F1
#
_cell.length_a   1.000
_cell.length_b   1.000
_cell.length_c   1.000
_cell.angle_alpha   90.00
_cell.angle_beta   90.00
_cell.angle_gamma   90.00
#
_symmetry.space_group_name_H-M   'P 1'
#
loop_
_entity.id
_entity.type
_entity.pdbx_description
1 polymer ?
#
loop_
_entity_poly.entity_id
_entity_poly.type
_entity_poly.pdbx_seq_one_letter_code
_entity_poly.pdbx_strand_id
1 'polypeptide(L)' 'MSVLWVLVGFSVVVAAGFLVAFIWAVRAGQYDDKYTPSVRILFEEEHKTSTFGEPPKNNPEGTTQNGDGNNTVRQQGRT' A
#
# COMPACT_ATOMS: atom_id res chain seq x y z
N MET A 1 -2.75 49.64 33.74
CA MET A 1 -3.53 48.45 34.14
C MET A 1 -4.51 48.04 33.02
N SER A 2 -4.02 47.80 31.80
CA SER A 2 -4.83 47.45 30.62
C SER A 2 -4.27 46.24 29.85
N VAL A 3 -2.98 45.95 30.02
CA VAL A 3 -2.26 44.87 29.36
C VAL A 3 -2.90 43.50 29.61
N LEU A 4 -3.46 43.26 30.81
CA LEU A 4 -4.15 42.00 31.11
C LEU A 4 -5.34 41.73 30.18
N TRP A 5 -6.11 42.76 29.84
CA TRP A 5 -7.25 42.61 28.93
C TRP A 5 -6.80 42.24 27.52
N VAL A 6 -5.70 42.82 27.05
CA VAL A 6 -5.09 42.48 25.75
C VAL A 6 -4.56 41.05 25.75
N LEU A 7 -3.88 40.64 26.83
CA LEU A 7 -3.28 39.31 26.93
C LEU A 7 -4.32 38.19 27.02
N VAL A 8 -5.42 38.43 27.74
CA VAL A 8 -6.57 37.51 27.82
C VAL A 8 -7.27 37.41 26.47
N GLY A 9 -7.51 38.52 25.78
CA GLY A 9 -8.10 38.48 24.44
C GLY A 9 -7.22 37.72 23.44
N PHE A 10 -5.91 38.00 23.47
CA PHE A 10 -4.95 37.35 22.59
C PHE A 10 -4.85 35.83 22.83
N SER A 11 -4.83 35.38 24.10
CA SER A 11 -4.75 33.95 24.40
C SER A 11 -5.98 33.18 23.92
N VAL A 12 -7.18 33.77 24.06
CA VAL A 12 -8.43 33.17 23.57
C VAL A 12 -8.43 33.09 22.04
N VAL A 13 -7.97 34.13 21.34
CA VAL A 13 -7.87 34.12 19.87
C VAL A 13 -6.91 33.03 19.39
N VAL A 14 -5.74 32.90 20.00
CA VAL A 14 -4.77 31.85 19.67
C VAL A 14 -5.34 30.46 19.95
N ALA A 15 -5.98 30.26 21.10
CA ALA A 15 -6.60 28.99 21.46
C ALA A 15 -7.73 28.59 20.50
N ALA A 16 -8.60 29.54 20.14
CA ALA A 16 -9.67 29.32 19.18
C ALA A 16 -9.12 29.01 17.78
N GLY A 17 -8.10 29.73 17.32
CA GLY A 17 -7.43 29.47 16.05
C GLY A 17 -6.82 28.06 15.99
N PHE A 18 -6.14 27.66 17.07
CA PHE A 18 -5.59 26.31 17.20
C PHE A 18 -6.68 25.24 17.19
N LEU A 19 -7.79 25.45 17.90
CA LEU A 19 -8.91 24.53 17.94
C LEU A 19 -9.57 24.36 16.56
N VAL A 20 -9.79 25.45 15.82
CA VAL A 20 -10.35 25.40 14.46
C VAL A 20 -9.42 24.68 13.50
N ALA A 21 -8.12 24.99 13.53
CA ALA A 21 -7.13 24.30 12.71
C ALA A 21 -7.05 22.81 13.05
N PHE A 22 -7.11 22.46 14.33
CA PHE A 22 -7.13 21.07 14.82
C PHE A 22 -8.35 20.31 14.30
N ILE A 23 -9.55 20.89 14.42
CA ILE A 23 -10.79 20.28 13.90
C ILE A 23 -10.71 20.12 12.38
N TRP A 24 -10.17 21.11 11.65
CA TRP A 24 -9.99 21.02 10.20
C TRP A 24 -9.03 19.89 9.82
N ALA A 25 -7.90 19.75 10.51
CA ALA A 25 -6.92 18.69 10.28
C ALA A 25 -7.50 17.29 10.54
N VAL A 26 -8.25 17.11 11.64
CA VAL A 26 -8.92 15.83 11.95
C VAL A 26 -9.98 15.49 10.90
N ARG A 27 -10.74 16.50 10.44
CA ARG A 27 -11.77 16.32 9.41
C ARG A 27 -11.20 16.15 8.00
N ALA A 28 -9.96 16.57 7.75
CA ALA A 28 -9.27 16.41 6.46
C ALA A 28 -8.99 14.93 6.11
N GLY A 29 -9.41 13.98 6.96
CA GLY A 29 -9.63 12.62 6.51
C GLY A 29 -8.34 11.85 6.25
N GLN A 30 -7.25 12.22 6.93
CA GLN A 30 -5.98 11.46 6.86
C GLN A 30 -6.11 10.01 7.39
N TYR A 31 -7.30 9.60 7.84
CA TYR A 31 -7.70 8.25 8.21
C TYR A 31 -8.33 7.46 7.05
N ASP A 32 -8.03 7.82 5.80
CA ASP A 32 -8.54 7.09 4.63
C ASP A 32 -7.75 5.81 4.31
N ASP A 33 -6.86 5.38 5.20
CA ASP A 33 -6.22 4.07 5.16
C ASP A 33 -7.20 2.97 5.65
N LYS A 34 -8.43 3.00 5.15
CA LYS A 34 -9.56 2.12 5.55
C LYS A 34 -9.43 0.67 5.07
N TYR A 35 -8.37 0.33 4.35
CA TYR A 35 -8.06 -1.03 3.93
C TYR A 35 -6.58 -1.32 4.16
N THR A 36 -6.27 -1.79 5.36
CA THR A 36 -4.92 -2.21 5.71
C THR A 36 -4.57 -3.53 4.98
N PRO A 37 -3.40 -3.64 4.31
CA PRO A 37 -2.96 -4.87 3.64
C PRO A 37 -2.85 -6.08 4.59
N SER A 38 -2.79 -5.82 5.91
CA SER A 38 -2.80 -6.83 6.97
C SER A 38 -4.05 -7.73 6.95
N VAL A 39 -5.21 -7.21 6.50
CA VAL A 39 -6.45 -7.99 6.47
C VAL A 39 -6.41 -9.01 5.32
N ARG A 40 -5.80 -8.65 4.19
CA ARG A 40 -5.70 -9.54 3.03
C ARG A 40 -4.82 -10.74 3.30
N ILE A 41 -3.71 -10.52 4.00
CA ILE A 41 -2.70 -11.54 4.29
C ILE A 41 -3.22 -12.65 5.22
N LEU A 42 -4.09 -12.30 6.18
CA LEU A 42 -4.68 -13.29 7.10
C LEU A 42 -5.68 -14.24 6.42
N PHE A 43 -6.33 -13.80 5.34
CA PHE A 43 -7.29 -14.61 4.58
C PHE A 43 -6.70 -15.19 3.28
N GLU A 44 -5.54 -14.71 2.82
CA GLU A 44 -4.82 -15.27 1.67
C GLU A 44 -4.04 -16.56 2.00
N GLU A 45 -3.72 -16.82 3.28
CA GLU A 45 -3.07 -18.06 3.71
C GLU A 45 -4.05 -19.24 3.83
N GLU A 46 -5.35 -18.99 4.08
CA GLU A 46 -6.36 -20.04 4.18
C GLU A 46 -6.60 -20.73 2.82
N HIS A 47 -6.55 -19.99 1.72
CA HIS A 47 -6.80 -20.53 0.37
C HIS A 47 -5.56 -21.15 -0.32
N LYS A 48 -4.38 -21.11 0.30
CA LYS A 48 -3.14 -21.69 -0.28
C LYS A 48 -2.72 -23.02 0.33
N THR A 49 -3.50 -23.58 1.27
CA THR A 49 -3.11 -24.81 1.98
C THR A 49 -3.65 -26.10 1.33
N SER A 50 -4.43 -26.04 0.24
CA SER A 50 -4.89 -27.24 -0.47
C SER A 50 -4.04 -27.66 -1.67
N THR A 51 -2.73 -27.36 -1.71
CA THR A 51 -1.79 -28.07 -2.61
C THR A 51 -0.39 -28.13 -2.02
N PHE A 52 -0.23 -28.72 -0.83
CA PHE A 52 1.08 -29.18 -0.39
C PHE A 52 1.37 -30.51 -1.09
N GLY A 53 1.82 -30.45 -2.35
CA GLY A 53 2.13 -31.66 -3.12
C GLY A 53 2.36 -31.53 -4.63
N GLU A 54 2.16 -30.36 -5.25
CA GLU A 54 2.48 -30.20 -6.68
C GLU A 54 3.76 -29.37 -6.85
N PRO A 55 4.86 -29.94 -7.41
CA PRO A 55 6.04 -29.16 -7.73
C PRO A 55 5.71 -28.09 -8.78
N PRO A 56 6.48 -27.00 -8.86
CA PRO A 56 6.22 -25.96 -9.85
C PRO A 56 6.29 -26.60 -11.23
N LYS A 57 5.19 -26.55 -11.99
CA LYS A 57 5.24 -26.78 -13.44
C LYS A 57 6.14 -25.70 -14.03
N ASN A 58 7.41 -26.02 -14.17
CA ASN A 58 8.29 -25.36 -15.10
C ASN A 58 7.64 -25.53 -16.47
N ASN A 59 7.08 -24.46 -17.02
CA ASN A 59 6.75 -24.44 -18.42
C ASN A 59 7.94 -23.85 -19.18
N PRO A 60 8.90 -24.65 -19.69
CA PRO A 60 9.83 -24.16 -20.70
C PRO A 60 9.16 -24.26 -22.07
N GLU A 61 7.96 -23.70 -22.25
CA GLU A 61 7.29 -23.73 -23.55
C GLU A 61 6.80 -22.33 -23.92
N GLY A 62 7.78 -21.48 -24.23
CA GLY A 62 7.64 -20.43 -25.23
C GLY A 62 8.33 -20.86 -26.52
N THR A 63 7.95 -22.02 -27.08
CA THR A 63 8.45 -22.47 -28.39
C THR A 63 7.77 -21.61 -29.45
N THR A 64 8.43 -20.55 -29.90
CA THR A 64 8.02 -19.87 -31.14
C THR A 64 8.41 -20.79 -32.30
N GLN A 65 7.42 -21.37 -32.98
CA GLN A 65 7.65 -22.06 -34.25
C GLN A 65 8.09 -21.02 -35.28
N ASN A 66 9.34 -21.11 -35.75
CA ASN A 66 9.71 -20.46 -37.01
C ASN A 66 9.25 -21.37 -38.15
N GLY A 67 8.71 -20.79 -39.22
CA GLY A 67 8.07 -21.49 -40.36
C GLY A 67 8.97 -22.41 -41.20
N ASP A 68 10.16 -22.74 -40.71
CA ASP A 68 11.19 -23.51 -41.42
C ASP A 68 11.43 -24.91 -40.82
N GLY A 69 10.55 -25.37 -39.91
CA GLY A 69 10.45 -26.77 -39.52
C GLY A 69 11.64 -27.37 -38.76
N ASN A 70 12.52 -26.57 -38.15
CA ASN A 70 13.67 -27.07 -37.39
C ASN A 70 13.75 -26.49 -35.97
N ASN A 71 13.75 -27.36 -34.96
CA ASN A 71 13.73 -26.98 -33.55
C ASN A 71 15.16 -26.69 -33.05
N THR A 72 15.46 -25.42 -32.74
CA THR A 72 16.74 -25.03 -32.15
C THR A 72 16.56 -24.64 -30.68
N VAL A 73 17.15 -25.43 -29.76
CA VAL A 73 17.18 -25.13 -28.33
C VAL A 73 18.20 -24.01 -28.09
N ARG A 74 17.73 -22.78 -27.82
CA ARG A 74 18.63 -21.71 -27.36
C ARG A 74 18.91 -21.92 -25.88
N GLN A 75 20.05 -22.54 -25.57
CA GLN A 75 20.67 -22.47 -24.25
C GLN A 75 21.12 -21.01 -24.02
N GLN A 76 20.29 -20.19 -23.37
CA GLN A 76 20.77 -18.93 -22.83
C GLN A 76 21.66 -19.25 -21.63
N GLY A 77 22.94 -18.89 -21.79
CA GLY A 77 24.03 -19.30 -20.93
C GLY A 77 23.92 -18.77 -19.51
N ARG A 78 24.47 -19.58 -18.60
CA ARG A 78 25.06 -19.16 -17.34
C ARG A 78 25.92 -17.91 -17.54
N THR A 79 25.56 -16.83 -16.86
CA THR A 79 26.44 -16.02 -16.00
C THR A 79 25.57 -15.33 -14.97
#